data_AF-A0A6A4SHS2-F1
#
_entry.id   AF-A0A6A4SHS2-F1
#
_cell.length_a   1.000
_cell.length_b   1.000
_cell.length_c   1.000
_cell.angle_alpha   90.00
_cell.angle_beta   90.00
_cell.angle_gamma   90.00
#
_symmetry.space_group_name_H-M   'P 1'
#
loop_
_entity.id
_entity.type
_entity.pdbx_description
1 polymer ?
#
loop_
_entity_poly.entity_id
_entity_poly.type
_entity_poly.pdbx_seq_one_letter_code
_entity_poly.pdbx_strand_id
1 'polypeptide(L)'
;MCPAPTACTAALRHAGDELLNRFPIFFRRWPRVFQDVTESSACPMLMSILDEHFFPPVSGGRRRDLAWSAVLSVYVLAGQMALHCQERGMLAVLPQLKERVGVYVERVICPAIREKGGWGGFVSRFGQKQYLEDHVKRVCRWTLLALATSILAYLLWKRMA
;
A
#
# COMPACT_ATOMS: atom_id res chain seq x y z
N MET A 1 22.59 6.66 -5.70
CA MET A 1 21.93 5.47 -5.11
C MET A 1 20.84 5.96 -4.18
N CYS A 2 19.57 5.62 -4.42
CA CYS A 2 18.49 5.96 -3.48
C CYS A 2 18.67 5.14 -2.19
N PRO A 3 18.42 5.73 -1.00
CA PRO A 3 18.49 5.00 0.25
C PRO A 3 17.51 3.82 0.23
N ALA A 4 17.87 2.74 0.94
CA ALA A 4 16.99 1.59 1.09
C ALA A 4 15.61 2.04 1.62
N PRO A 5 14.50 1.54 1.05
CA PRO A 5 13.18 1.92 1.50
C PRO A 5 13.03 1.58 2.99
N THR A 6 12.65 2.57 3.79
CA THR A 6 12.32 2.36 5.20
C THR A 6 11.17 1.34 5.32
N ALA A 7 11.07 0.66 6.45
CA ALA A 7 9.97 -0.28 6.71
C ALA A 7 8.57 0.32 6.43
N CYS A 8 8.42 1.62 6.69
CA CYS A 8 7.21 2.38 6.34
C CYS A 8 6.97 2.44 4.83
N THR A 9 7.97 2.86 4.04
CA THR A 9 7.82 2.92 2.58
C THR A 9 7.60 1.55 1.94
N ALA A 10 8.24 0.50 2.49
CA ALA A 10 8.01 -0.87 2.05
C ALA A 10 6.59 -1.35 2.38
N ALA A 11 6.09 -1.08 3.59
CA ALA A 11 4.71 -1.41 3.97
C ALA A 11 3.67 -0.66 3.14
N LEU A 12 3.90 0.63 2.85
CA LEU A 12 3.02 1.43 2.02
C LEU A 12 2.96 0.89 0.59
N ARG A 13 4.12 0.53 0.02
CA ARG A 13 4.20 -0.08 -1.31
C ARG A 13 3.50 -1.43 -1.35
N HIS A 14 3.81 -2.32 -0.42
CA HIS A 14 3.18 -3.64 -0.31
C HIS A 14 1.65 -3.53 -0.21
N ALA A 15 1.15 -2.64 0.65
CA ALA A 15 -0.28 -2.45 0.83
C ALA A 15 -0.97 -1.82 -0.39
N GLY A 16 -0.28 -0.91 -1.07
CA GLY A 16 -0.76 -0.33 -2.34
C GLY A 16 -0.87 -1.39 -3.43
N ASP A 17 0.17 -2.21 -3.59
CA ASP A 17 0.19 -3.29 -4.57
C ASP A 17 -0.90 -4.33 -4.27
N GLU A 18 -1.06 -4.76 -3.02
CA GLU A 18 -2.15 -5.64 -2.59
C GLU A 18 -3.53 -5.06 -2.89
N LEU A 19 -3.73 -3.76 -2.67
CA LEU A 19 -4.99 -3.08 -2.93
C LEU A 19 -5.32 -3.06 -4.43
N LEU A 20 -4.34 -2.72 -5.26
CA LEU A 20 -4.48 -2.70 -6.72
C LEU A 20 -4.73 -4.11 -7.28
N ASN A 21 -4.04 -5.12 -6.74
CA ASN A 21 -4.18 -6.52 -7.17
C ASN A 21 -5.52 -7.14 -6.75
N ARG A 22 -6.00 -6.85 -5.54
CA ARG A 22 -7.28 -7.40 -5.05
C ARG A 22 -8.51 -6.74 -5.66
N PHE A 23 -8.43 -5.46 -5.99
CA PHE A 23 -9.58 -4.68 -6.48
C PHE A 23 -9.34 -4.05 -7.86
N PRO A 24 -8.92 -4.83 -8.88
CA PRO A 24 -8.50 -4.28 -10.17
C PRO A 24 -9.64 -3.55 -10.90
N ILE A 25 -10.89 -3.95 -10.67
CA ILE A 25 -12.08 -3.35 -11.32
C ILE A 25 -12.27 -1.90 -10.87
N PHE A 26 -12.05 -1.62 -9.58
CA PHE A 26 -12.17 -0.26 -9.05
C PHE A 26 -11.11 0.64 -9.68
N PHE A 27 -9.86 0.18 -9.72
CA PHE A 27 -8.73 0.94 -10.24
C PHE A 27 -8.76 1.12 -11.77
N ARG A 28 -9.28 0.15 -12.53
CA ARG A 28 -9.48 0.27 -13.98
C ARG A 28 -10.41 1.40 -14.42
N ARG A 29 -11.26 1.92 -13.53
CA ARG A 29 -12.14 3.05 -13.84
C ARG A 29 -11.47 4.41 -13.68
N TRP A 30 -10.39 4.51 -12.92
CA TRP A 30 -9.72 5.80 -12.65
C TRP A 30 -9.19 6.52 -13.90
N PRO A 31 -8.60 5.84 -14.90
CA PRO A 31 -8.23 6.49 -16.15
C PRO A 31 -9.41 7.15 -16.88
N ARG A 32 -10.64 6.64 -16.67
CA ARG A 32 -11.87 7.26 -17.19
C ARG A 32 -12.30 8.46 -16.36
N VAL A 33 -12.15 8.37 -15.02
CA VAL A 33 -12.42 9.50 -14.11
C VAL A 33 -11.47 10.67 -14.41
N PHE A 34 -10.22 10.37 -14.79
CA PHE A 34 -9.20 11.36 -15.13
C PHE A 34 -9.18 11.75 -16.60
N GLN A 35 -10.12 11.29 -17.42
CA GLN A 35 -10.05 11.45 -18.87
C GLN A 35 -9.98 12.92 -19.33
N ASP A 36 -10.62 13.81 -18.57
CA ASP A 36 -10.67 15.25 -18.85
C ASP A 36 -9.63 16.06 -18.03
N VAL A 37 -8.67 15.38 -17.40
CA VAL A 37 -7.60 16.03 -16.64
C VAL A 37 -6.58 16.64 -17.60
N THR A 38 -6.27 17.91 -17.36
CA THR A 38 -5.26 18.68 -18.06
C THR A 38 -4.17 19.09 -17.08
N GLU A 39 -3.08 19.67 -17.59
CA GLU A 39 -1.95 20.08 -16.75
C GLU A 39 -2.34 21.06 -15.64
N SER A 40 -3.30 21.96 -15.93
CA SER A 40 -3.79 22.95 -14.97
C SER A 40 -4.85 22.40 -14.02
N SER A 41 -5.58 21.33 -14.39
CA SER A 41 -6.70 20.80 -13.59
C SER A 41 -6.33 19.58 -12.73
N ALA A 42 -5.18 18.92 -12.98
CA ALA A 42 -4.76 17.71 -12.26
C ALA A 42 -4.66 17.91 -10.74
N CYS A 43 -3.94 18.94 -10.29
CA CYS A 43 -3.76 19.23 -8.87
C CYS A 43 -5.09 19.62 -8.18
N PRO A 44 -5.87 20.59 -8.71
CA PRO A 44 -7.18 20.93 -8.16
C PRO A 44 -8.14 19.74 -8.09
N MET A 45 -8.22 18.93 -9.15
CA MET A 45 -9.10 17.76 -9.19
C MET A 45 -8.69 16.74 -8.13
N LEU A 46 -7.39 16.43 -7.99
CA LEU A 46 -6.92 15.51 -6.96
C LEU A 46 -7.30 15.99 -5.55
N MET A 47 -7.09 17.27 -5.24
CA MET A 47 -7.46 17.83 -3.94
C MET A 47 -8.97 17.76 -3.70
N SER A 48 -9.78 18.09 -4.71
CA SER A 48 -11.24 17.99 -4.63
C SER A 48 -11.71 16.56 -4.33
N ILE A 49 -11.16 15.55 -5.02
CA ILE A 49 -11.51 14.15 -4.78
C ILE A 49 -11.08 13.72 -3.38
N LEU A 50 -9.90 14.15 -2.93
CA LEU A 50 -9.40 13.83 -1.60
C LEU A 50 -10.29 14.43 -0.50
N ASP A 51 -10.67 15.69 -0.64
CA ASP A 51 -11.52 16.38 0.32
C ASP A 51 -12.93 15.80 0.35
N GLU A 52 -13.53 15.52 -0.81
CA GLU A 52 -14.88 14.94 -0.88
C GLU A 52 -14.92 13.50 -0.30
N HIS A 53 -13.97 12.65 -0.70
CA HIS A 53 -14.03 11.22 -0.38
C HIS A 53 -13.54 10.90 1.03
N PHE A 54 -12.54 11.63 1.52
CA PHE A 54 -11.93 11.38 2.83
C PHE A 54 -12.41 12.35 3.92
N PHE A 55 -13.06 13.46 3.56
CA PHE A 55 -13.57 14.48 4.48
C PHE A 55 -14.95 15.04 4.06
N PRO A 56 -16.00 14.21 3.96
CA PRO A 56 -17.34 14.76 3.78
C PRO A 56 -17.65 15.74 4.92
N PRO A 57 -18.25 16.91 4.64
CA PRO A 57 -18.54 17.93 5.64
C PRO A 57 -19.47 17.34 6.71
N VAL A 58 -18.92 16.99 7.87
CA VAL A 58 -19.71 16.51 9.00
C VAL A 58 -20.35 17.72 9.66
N SER A 59 -21.66 17.86 9.50
CA SER A 59 -22.52 18.77 10.25
C SER A 59 -22.44 18.41 11.75
N GLY A 60 -21.44 18.96 12.46
CA GLY A 60 -21.23 18.67 13.89
C GLY A 60 -19.81 18.87 14.43
N GLY A 61 -18.85 19.35 13.63
CA GLY A 61 -17.54 19.80 14.13
C GLY A 61 -16.57 18.72 14.64
N ARG A 62 -16.99 17.44 14.67
CA ARG A 62 -16.14 16.32 15.10
C ARG A 62 -15.37 15.77 13.90
N ARG A 63 -14.04 15.98 13.86
CA ARG A 63 -13.14 15.34 12.89
C ARG A 63 -13.29 13.81 13.01
N ARG A 64 -13.59 13.13 11.89
CA ARG A 64 -13.70 11.66 11.87
C ARG A 64 -12.32 11.04 12.04
N ASP A 65 -12.21 10.00 12.88
CA ASP A 65 -10.97 9.23 13.02
C ASP A 65 -10.54 8.66 11.66
N LEU A 66 -9.40 9.14 11.14
CA LEU A 66 -8.94 8.76 9.82
C LEU A 66 -8.37 7.34 9.83
N ALA A 67 -9.07 6.37 9.22
CA ALA A 67 -8.64 4.98 9.18
C ALA A 67 -7.30 4.82 8.44
N TRP A 68 -6.51 3.81 8.79
CA TRP A 68 -5.24 3.53 8.08
C TRP A 68 -5.45 3.23 6.59
N SER A 69 -6.61 2.69 6.22
CA SER A 69 -7.00 2.52 4.81
C SER A 69 -7.19 3.85 4.09
N ALA A 70 -7.69 4.89 4.76
CA ALA A 70 -7.80 6.22 4.17
C ALA A 70 -6.42 6.80 3.88
N VAL A 71 -5.46 6.66 4.83
CA VAL A 71 -4.05 7.03 4.60
C VAL A 71 -3.53 6.35 3.32
N LEU A 72 -3.69 5.03 3.21
CA LEU A 72 -3.26 4.26 2.05
C LEU A 72 -3.92 4.78 0.75
N SER A 73 -5.22 5.00 0.77
CA SER A 73 -5.96 5.45 -0.42
C SER A 73 -5.51 6.82 -0.93
N VAL A 74 -5.11 7.75 -0.05
CA VAL A 74 -4.54 9.05 -0.49
C VAL A 74 -3.28 8.83 -1.33
N TYR A 75 -2.37 7.98 -0.88
CA TYR A 75 -1.13 7.70 -1.62
C TYR A 75 -1.38 6.94 -2.92
N VAL A 76 -2.27 5.95 -2.90
CA VAL A 76 -2.64 5.19 -4.11
C VAL A 76 -3.27 6.12 -5.14
N LEU A 77 -4.20 6.98 -4.70
CA LEU A 77 -4.87 7.93 -5.57
C LEU A 77 -3.90 8.95 -6.18
N ALA A 78 -3.03 9.56 -5.37
CA ALA A 78 -2.00 10.46 -5.85
C ALA A 78 -1.06 9.77 -6.85
N GLY A 79 -0.72 8.49 -6.60
CA GLY A 79 0.08 7.67 -7.52
C GLY A 79 -0.63 7.40 -8.85
N GLN A 80 -1.93 7.09 -8.83
CA GLN A 80 -2.72 6.89 -10.06
C GLN A 80 -2.81 8.18 -10.88
N MET A 81 -3.00 9.34 -10.24
CA MET A 81 -2.97 10.63 -10.93
C MET A 81 -1.59 10.91 -11.54
N ALA A 82 -0.51 10.63 -10.81
CA ALA A 82 0.85 10.81 -11.32
C ALA A 82 1.14 9.92 -12.54
N LEU A 83 0.72 8.65 -12.50
CA LEU A 83 0.83 7.73 -13.63
C LEU A 83 0.01 8.22 -14.83
N HIS A 84 -1.21 8.67 -14.61
CA HIS A 84 -2.06 9.23 -15.67
C HIS A 84 -1.40 10.44 -16.34
N CYS A 85 -0.85 11.38 -15.56
CA CYS A 85 -0.13 12.52 -16.09
C CYS A 85 1.10 12.09 -16.90
N GLN A 86 1.85 11.09 -16.42
CA GLN A 86 3.01 10.56 -17.11
C GLN A 86 2.64 9.91 -18.46
N GLU A 87 1.60 9.08 -18.49
CA GLU A 87 1.11 8.40 -19.71
C GLU A 87 0.60 9.38 -20.77
N ARG A 88 0.09 10.54 -20.36
CA ARG A 88 -0.40 11.62 -21.23
C ARG A 88 0.67 12.64 -21.62
N GLY A 89 1.92 12.46 -21.18
CA GLY A 89 3.02 13.38 -21.47
C GLY A 89 3.03 14.67 -20.63
N MET A 90 2.17 14.76 -19.60
CA MET A 90 2.03 15.92 -18.70
C MET A 90 3.10 15.94 -17.60
N LEU A 91 4.38 15.80 -17.98
CA LEU A 91 5.49 15.64 -17.04
C LEU A 91 5.76 16.90 -16.20
N ALA A 92 5.45 18.08 -16.72
CA ALA A 92 5.63 19.36 -16.04
C ALA A 92 4.81 19.49 -14.74
N VAL A 93 3.73 18.71 -14.63
CA VAL A 93 2.80 18.71 -13.49
C VAL A 93 3.34 17.89 -12.32
N LEU A 94 4.15 16.86 -12.58
CA LEU A 94 4.58 15.90 -11.55
C LEU A 94 5.28 16.55 -10.34
N PRO A 95 6.18 17.55 -10.51
CA PRO A 95 6.78 18.25 -9.38
C PRO A 95 5.73 19.01 -8.54
N GLN A 96 4.80 19.69 -9.21
CA GLN A 96 3.73 20.43 -8.54
C GLN A 96 2.78 19.48 -7.80
N LEU A 97 2.46 18.33 -8.41
CA LEU A 97 1.64 17.29 -7.81
C LEU A 97 2.29 16.75 -6.54
N LYS A 98 3.58 16.44 -6.59
CA LYS A 98 4.36 16.00 -5.43
C LYS A 98 4.32 17.04 -4.30
N GLU A 99 4.52 18.32 -4.61
CA GLU A 99 4.51 19.38 -3.62
C GLU A 99 3.12 19.55 -2.98
N ARG A 100 2.07 19.65 -3.79
CA ARG A 100 0.68 19.84 -3.32
C ARG A 100 0.22 18.66 -2.48
N VAL A 101 0.50 17.44 -2.91
CA VAL A 101 0.19 16.23 -2.12
C VAL A 101 1.02 16.19 -0.84
N GLY A 102 2.29 16.61 -0.89
CA GLY A 102 3.14 16.72 0.30
C GLY A 102 2.55 17.66 1.36
N VAL A 103 2.15 18.87 0.95
CA VAL A 103 1.49 19.85 1.82
C VAL A 103 0.17 19.31 2.37
N TYR A 104 -0.61 18.61 1.54
CA TYR A 104 -1.85 17.96 1.97
C TYR A 104 -1.60 16.92 3.06
N VAL A 105 -0.67 16.00 2.81
CA VAL A 105 -0.29 14.95 3.76
C VAL A 105 0.21 15.55 5.07
N GLU A 106 1.04 16.59 5.02
CA GLU A 106 1.57 17.25 6.21
C GLU A 106 0.45 17.86 7.07
N ARG A 107 -0.52 18.54 6.45
CA ARG A 107 -1.60 19.23 7.15
C ARG A 107 -2.69 18.29 7.65
N VAL A 108 -2.97 17.24 6.89
CA VAL A 108 -4.19 16.42 7.06
C VAL A 108 -3.86 15.04 7.61
N ILE A 109 -2.87 14.39 7.04
CA ILE A 109 -2.57 12.97 7.29
C ILE A 109 -1.60 12.82 8.46
N CYS A 110 -0.55 13.64 8.54
CA CYS A 110 0.45 13.58 9.62
C CYS A 110 -0.15 13.72 11.03
N PRO A 111 -1.11 14.63 11.31
CA PRO A 111 -1.75 14.69 12.62
C PRO A 111 -2.45 13.38 12.99
N ALA A 112 -3.21 12.79 12.06
CA ALA A 112 -3.92 11.54 12.29
C ALA A 112 -2.97 10.35 12.48
N ILE A 113 -1.83 10.34 11.78
CA ILE A 113 -0.79 9.32 11.97
C ILE A 113 -0.17 9.43 13.36
N ARG A 114 0.15 10.66 13.81
CA ARG A 114 0.76 10.91 15.12
C ARG A 114 -0.16 10.46 16.25
N GLU A 115 -1.45 10.77 16.16
CA GLU A 115 -2.47 10.33 17.12
C GLU A 115 -2.55 8.80 17.23
N LYS A 116 -2.25 8.07 16.15
CA LYS A 116 -2.26 6.60 16.10
C LYS A 116 -0.93 5.94 16.44
N GLY A 117 -0.02 6.66 17.11
CA GLY A 117 1.29 6.14 17.51
C GLY A 117 2.31 6.10 16.37
N GLY A 118 2.11 6.90 15.31
CA GLY A 118 3.03 7.01 14.20
C GLY A 118 2.93 5.88 13.18
N TRP A 119 3.88 5.87 12.24
CA TRP A 119 3.94 4.89 11.16
C TRP A 119 4.12 3.43 11.63
N GLY A 120 4.53 3.20 12.87
CA GLY A 120 4.63 1.85 13.44
C GLY A 120 3.31 1.08 13.43
N GLY A 121 2.20 1.78 13.71
CA GLY A 121 0.85 1.18 13.64
C GLY A 121 0.45 0.81 12.21
N PHE A 122 0.84 1.63 11.22
CA PHE A 122 0.63 1.32 9.81
C PHE A 122 1.42 0.07 9.39
N VAL A 123 2.71 0.00 9.73
CA VAL A 123 3.58 -1.14 9.40
C VAL A 123 3.05 -2.42 10.04
N SER A 124 2.61 -2.39 11.29
CA SER A 124 2.02 -3.56 11.96
C SER A 124 0.75 -4.07 11.26
N ARG A 125 -0.08 -3.14 10.75
CA ARG A 125 -1.35 -3.48 10.07
C ARG A 125 -1.15 -3.97 8.65
N PHE A 126 -0.30 -3.30 7.88
CA PHE A 126 -0.23 -3.38 6.42
C PHE A 126 1.12 -3.85 5.87
N GLY A 127 2.15 -3.90 6.71
CA GLY A 127 3.43 -4.47 6.36
C GLY A 127 3.33 -5.95 6.00
N GLN A 128 4.27 -6.40 5.18
CA GLN A 128 4.34 -7.80 4.75
C GLN A 128 4.56 -8.70 5.98
N LYS A 129 3.61 -9.60 6.25
CA LYS A 129 3.67 -10.52 7.38
C LYS A 129 4.49 -11.76 7.01
N GLN A 130 5.82 -11.63 7.01
CA GLN A 130 6.75 -12.73 6.73
C GLN A 130 6.58 -13.94 7.67
N TYR A 131 6.09 -13.70 8.89
CA TYR A 131 5.95 -14.72 9.93
C TYR A 131 5.14 -15.95 9.50
N LEU A 132 4.02 -15.78 8.78
CA LEU A 132 3.20 -16.94 8.38
C LEU A 132 3.88 -17.78 7.31
N GLU A 133 4.43 -17.14 6.28
CA GLU A 133 5.14 -17.85 5.20
C GLU A 133 6.39 -18.55 5.71
N ASP A 134 7.15 -17.89 6.59
CA ASP A 134 8.36 -18.46 7.17
C ASP A 134 8.04 -19.62 8.11
N HIS A 135 6.94 -19.52 8.86
CA HIS A 135 6.47 -20.62 9.71
C HIS A 135 6.03 -21.82 8.86
N VAL A 136 5.23 -21.61 7.81
CA VAL A 136 4.79 -22.69 6.91
C VAL A 136 5.99 -23.32 6.18
N LYS A 137 6.92 -22.51 5.66
CA LYS A 137 8.14 -22.99 5.02
C LYS A 137 8.99 -23.81 5.99
N ARG A 138 9.09 -23.39 7.25
CA ARG A 138 9.82 -24.12 8.29
C ARG A 138 9.15 -25.45 8.59
N VAL A 139 7.84 -25.47 8.83
CA VAL A 139 7.07 -26.71 9.09
C VAL A 139 7.20 -27.67 7.91
N CYS A 140 7.02 -27.20 6.68
CA CYS A 140 7.15 -28.03 5.48
C CYS A 140 8.56 -28.62 5.30
N ARG A 141 9.62 -27.87 5.63
CA ARG A 141 10.99 -28.41 5.63
C ARG A 141 11.16 -29.52 6.67
N TRP A 142 10.64 -29.33 7.88
CA TRP A 142 10.74 -30.35 8.94
C TRP A 142 9.96 -31.62 8.61
N THR A 143 8.77 -31.51 8.04
CA THR A 143 7.99 -32.69 7.62
C THR A 143 8.68 -33.45 6.50
N LEU A 144 9.23 -32.76 5.50
CA LEU A 144 10.00 -33.39 4.42
C LEU A 144 11.24 -34.13 4.94
N LEU A 145 11.98 -33.53 5.87
CA LEU A 145 13.13 -34.16 6.51
C LEU A 145 12.72 -35.42 7.29
N ALA A 146 11.65 -35.35 8.07
CA ALA A 146 11.15 -36.50 8.84
C ALA A 146 10.68 -37.65 7.94
N LEU A 147 10.03 -37.33 6.81
CA LEU A 147 9.62 -38.34 5.83
C LEU A 147 10.84 -38.99 5.17
N ALA A 148 11.83 -38.19 4.76
CA ALA A 148 13.06 -38.70 4.15
C ALA A 148 13.85 -39.61 5.10
N THR A 149 14.00 -39.23 6.37
CA THR A 149 14.69 -40.07 7.37
C THR A 149 13.92 -41.35 7.65
N SER A 150 12.59 -41.29 7.72
CA SER A 150 11.74 -42.48 7.88
C SER A 150 11.87 -43.45 6.70
N ILE A 151 11.83 -42.96 5.46
CA ILE A 151 12.02 -43.78 4.26
C ILE A 151 13.41 -44.42 4.25
N LEU A 152 14.46 -43.65 4.54
CA LEU A 152 15.83 -44.16 4.60
C LEU A 152 15.99 -45.24 5.69
N ALA A 153 15.42 -45.02 6.88
CA ALA A 153 15.44 -45.99 7.95
C ALA A 153 14.71 -47.29 7.55
N TYR A 154 13.56 -47.19 6.89
CA TYR A 154 12.82 -48.34 6.37
C TYR A 154 13.62 -49.13 5.33
N LEU A 155 14.28 -48.44 4.40
CA LEU A 155 15.12 -49.08 3.38
C LEU A 155 16.34 -49.78 3.98
N LEU A 156 16.96 -49.18 5.01
CA LEU A 156 18.08 -49.80 5.74
C LEU A 156 17.63 -51.02 6.53
N TRP A 157 16.48 -50.95 7.22
CA TRP A 157 15.90 -52.09 7.93
C TRP A 157 15.62 -53.25 6.98
N LYS A 158 14.97 -52.98 5.84
CA LYS A 158 14.65 -53.99 4.83
C LYS A 158 15.89 -54.59 4.15
N ARG A 159 17.03 -53.90 4.14
CA ARG A 159 18.30 -54.45 3.63
C ARG A 159 19.03 -55.32 4.65
N MET A 160 18.79 -55.12 5.94
CA MET A 160 19.45 -55.84 7.04
C MET A 160 18.68 -57.09 7.47
N ALA A 161 17.37 -57.14 7.18
CA ALA A 161 16.51 -58.32 7.33
C ALA A 161 16.56 -59.19 6.06
#